data_AF-A0A6P1EQM8-F1
#
_entry.id   AF-A0A6P1EQM8-F1
#
_cell.length_a   1.000
_cell.length_b   1.000
_cell.length_c   1.000
_cell.angle_alpha   90.00
_cell.angle_beta   90.00
_cell.angle_gamma   90.00
#
_symmetry.space_group_name_H-M   'P 1'
#
loop_
_entity.id
_entity.type
_entity.pdbx_description
1 polymer ?
#
loop_
_entity_poly.entity_id
_entity_poly.type
_entity_poly.pdbx_seq_one_letter_code
_entity_poly.pdbx_strand_id
1 'polypeptide(L)'
;MNEQDYEAAKWALLHAHLVQATPEQRHLYVARSNYGDNQRALAWLADQPDLDRATALMLFWSVGAGSHAQYESLDDVPEYDRDTHQFIALVQQRFLDGFYADHGIGFDPTRWDGAGPNEHSADELQRVPPQMLQAVDGEHHIDPFDEAYDEDYDDGLPMALVEQLYELADVHIAWEEANPQA
;
A
#
# COMPACT_ATOMS: atom_id res chain seq x y z
N MET A 1 6.36 22.85 13.73
CA MET A 1 7.19 21.69 14.11
C MET A 1 8.17 21.43 12.97
N ASN A 2 9.43 21.07 13.23
CA ASN A 2 10.38 20.80 12.15
C ASN A 2 10.00 19.52 11.37
N GLU A 3 10.61 19.31 10.20
CA GLU A 3 10.34 18.16 9.32
C GLU A 3 10.51 16.80 10.04
N GLN A 4 11.60 16.64 10.79
CA GLN A 4 11.88 15.38 11.48
C GLN A 4 10.83 15.04 12.55
N ASP A 5 10.41 16.04 13.32
CA ASP A 5 9.38 15.90 14.35
C ASP A 5 8.00 15.68 13.71
N TYR A 6 7.73 16.32 12.56
CA TYR A 6 6.51 16.13 11.78
C TYR A 6 6.38 14.70 11.27
N GLU A 7 7.39 14.20 10.57
CA GLU A 7 7.41 12.83 10.05
C GLU A 7 7.34 11.78 11.17
N ALA A 8 7.98 12.04 12.33
CA ALA A 8 7.89 11.17 13.49
C ALA A 8 6.47 11.13 14.09
N ALA A 9 5.81 12.29 14.20
CA ALA A 9 4.44 12.38 14.73
C ALA A 9 3.40 11.80 13.77
N LYS A 10 3.53 12.10 12.46
CA LYS A 10 2.70 11.51 11.39
C LYS A 10 2.80 9.98 11.43
N TRP A 11 4.02 9.46 11.48
CA TRP A 11 4.23 8.02 11.61
C TRP A 11 3.60 7.44 12.89
N ALA A 12 3.74 8.11 14.04
CA ALA A 12 3.18 7.62 15.29
C ALA A 12 1.64 7.48 15.23
N LEU A 13 0.95 8.43 14.62
CA LEU A 13 -0.50 8.39 14.42
C LEU A 13 -0.91 7.25 13.48
N LEU A 14 -0.27 7.16 12.31
CA LEU A 14 -0.53 6.10 11.33
C LEU A 14 -0.27 4.71 11.92
N HIS A 15 0.89 4.54 12.58
CA HIS A 15 1.28 3.26 13.17
C HIS A 15 0.32 2.82 14.26
N ALA A 16 -0.08 3.73 15.15
CA ALA A 16 -1.04 3.43 16.22
C ALA A 16 -2.38 2.96 15.65
N HIS A 17 -2.85 3.58 14.57
CA HIS A 17 -4.04 3.15 13.86
C HIS A 17 -3.88 1.76 13.22
N LEU A 18 -2.84 1.55 12.41
CA LEU A 18 -2.63 0.31 11.67
C LEU A 18 -2.42 -0.92 12.57
N VAL A 19 -1.83 -0.74 13.75
CA VAL A 19 -1.71 -1.79 14.77
C VAL A 19 -3.08 -2.26 15.26
N GLN A 20 -4.06 -1.36 15.39
CA GLN A 20 -5.40 -1.67 15.90
C GLN A 20 -6.42 -1.96 14.79
N ALA A 21 -6.08 -1.64 13.54
CA ALA A 21 -6.95 -1.80 12.39
C ALA A 21 -7.34 -3.28 12.17
N THR A 22 -8.60 -3.51 11.79
CA THR A 22 -9.05 -4.84 11.33
C THR A 22 -8.39 -5.21 10.01
N PRO A 23 -8.42 -6.50 9.61
CA PRO A 23 -7.99 -6.91 8.27
C PRO A 23 -8.66 -6.08 7.16
N GLU A 24 -9.96 -5.79 7.28
CA GLU A 24 -10.70 -4.98 6.29
C GLU A 24 -10.19 -3.54 6.24
N GLN A 25 -9.92 -2.92 7.40
CA GLN A 25 -9.39 -1.56 7.45
C GLN A 25 -7.98 -1.47 6.85
N ARG A 26 -7.13 -2.48 7.10
CA ARG A 26 -5.81 -2.58 6.44
C ARG A 26 -5.95 -2.79 4.93
N HIS A 27 -6.95 -3.55 4.50
CA HIS A 27 -7.27 -3.75 3.08
C HIS A 27 -7.68 -2.44 2.41
N LEU A 28 -8.62 -1.70 3.02
CA LEU A 28 -9.04 -0.37 2.56
C LEU A 28 -7.88 0.63 2.53
N TYR A 29 -7.03 0.63 3.55
CA TYR A 29 -5.83 1.47 3.58
C TYR A 29 -4.92 1.17 2.40
N VAL A 30 -4.58 -0.10 2.14
CA VAL A 30 -3.79 -0.45 0.95
C VAL A 30 -4.51 -0.02 -0.32
N ALA A 31 -5.78 -0.36 -0.49
CA ALA A 31 -6.55 -0.06 -1.70
C ALA A 31 -6.53 1.43 -2.09
N ARG A 32 -6.63 2.32 -1.11
CA ARG A 32 -6.81 3.76 -1.32
C ARG A 32 -5.59 4.61 -0.98
N SER A 33 -4.50 4.01 -0.48
CA SER A 33 -3.32 4.76 -0.06
C SER A 33 -2.68 5.52 -1.21
N ASN A 34 -2.22 6.74 -0.94
CA ASN A 34 -1.23 7.40 -1.77
C ASN A 34 0.15 6.70 -1.61
N TYR A 35 0.54 5.93 -2.62
CA TYR A 35 1.73 5.09 -2.61
C TYR A 35 3.06 5.86 -2.56
N GLY A 36 3.08 7.14 -2.95
CA GLY A 36 4.26 8.00 -2.85
C GLY A 36 4.53 8.45 -1.42
N ASP A 37 3.48 8.84 -0.68
CA ASP A 37 3.61 9.48 0.62
C ASP A 37 3.56 8.49 1.80
N ASN A 38 3.12 7.26 1.57
CA ASN A 38 2.85 6.25 2.60
C ASN A 38 3.79 5.05 2.58
N GLN A 39 4.94 5.14 1.88
CA GLN A 39 5.89 4.03 1.73
C GLN A 39 6.28 3.36 3.05
N ARG A 40 6.48 4.14 4.12
CA ARG A 40 6.82 3.61 5.46
C ARG A 40 5.73 2.73 6.04
N ALA A 41 4.46 3.13 5.90
CA ALA A 41 3.32 2.39 6.41
C ALA A 41 3.06 1.11 5.59
N LEU A 42 3.16 1.22 4.27
CA LEU A 42 3.05 0.06 3.37
C LEU A 42 4.17 -0.97 3.62
N ALA A 43 5.40 -0.50 3.83
CA ALA A 43 6.53 -1.36 4.18
C ALA A 43 6.32 -2.07 5.52
N TRP A 44 5.79 -1.35 6.53
CA TRP A 44 5.45 -1.95 7.80
C TRP A 44 4.37 -3.03 7.66
N LEU A 45 3.28 -2.76 6.93
CA LEU A 45 2.22 -3.74 6.66
C LEU A 45 2.76 -4.99 5.97
N ALA A 46 3.59 -4.82 4.93
CA ALA A 46 4.19 -5.93 4.20
C ALA A 46 5.10 -6.84 5.06
N ASP A 47 5.57 -6.34 6.21
CA ASP A 47 6.38 -7.09 7.19
C ASP A 47 5.55 -7.77 8.28
N GLN A 48 4.23 -7.56 8.30
CA GLN A 48 3.34 -8.16 9.27
C GLN A 48 2.87 -9.54 8.80
N PRO A 49 3.20 -10.66 9.50
CA PRO A 49 2.72 -11.99 9.13
C PRO A 49 1.20 -12.15 9.32
N ASP A 50 0.58 -11.30 10.15
CA ASP A 50 -0.87 -11.24 10.33
C ASP A 50 -1.57 -10.37 9.27
N LEU A 51 -0.86 -9.78 8.31
CA LEU A 51 -1.49 -9.14 7.15
C LEU A 51 -2.25 -10.20 6.34
N ASP A 52 -3.45 -9.85 5.88
CA ASP A 52 -4.24 -10.72 5.03
C ASP A 52 -3.57 -10.92 3.66
N ARG A 53 -3.58 -12.16 3.17
CA ARG A 53 -2.96 -12.56 1.91
C ARG A 53 -3.56 -11.86 0.69
N ALA A 54 -4.87 -11.66 0.64
CA ALA A 54 -5.52 -10.90 -0.42
C ALA A 54 -5.06 -9.43 -0.41
N THR A 55 -4.89 -8.86 0.79
CA THR A 55 -4.31 -7.51 0.95
C THR A 55 -2.86 -7.44 0.48
N ALA A 56 -2.04 -8.45 0.77
CA ALA A 56 -0.67 -8.50 0.25
C ALA A 56 -0.61 -8.62 -1.28
N LEU A 57 -1.54 -9.37 -1.89
CA LEU A 57 -1.65 -9.45 -3.35
C LEU A 57 -2.06 -8.11 -3.96
N MET A 58 -3.04 -7.42 -3.37
CA MET A 58 -3.42 -6.06 -3.77
C MET A 58 -2.23 -5.11 -3.66
N LEU A 59 -1.51 -5.13 -2.54
CA LEU A 59 -0.33 -4.30 -2.33
C LEU A 59 0.70 -4.50 -3.44
N PHE A 60 1.01 -5.76 -3.79
CA PHE A 60 1.94 -6.10 -4.88
C PHE A 60 1.53 -5.45 -6.20
N TRP A 61 0.26 -5.54 -6.58
CA TRP A 61 -0.21 -4.97 -7.84
C TRP A 61 -0.24 -3.45 -7.82
N SER A 62 -0.77 -2.87 -6.74
CA SER A 62 -0.96 -1.43 -6.61
C SER A 62 0.36 -0.64 -6.52
N VAL A 63 1.46 -1.24 -6.06
CA VAL A 63 2.80 -0.60 -6.14
C VAL A 63 3.40 -0.62 -7.54
N GLY A 64 2.72 -1.21 -8.53
CA GLY A 64 3.13 -1.19 -9.94
C GLY A 64 3.90 -2.43 -10.41
N ALA A 65 3.67 -3.60 -9.80
CA ALA A 65 4.40 -4.83 -10.17
C ALA A 65 4.37 -5.18 -11.65
N GLY A 66 3.27 -4.92 -12.36
CA GLY A 66 3.17 -5.18 -13.79
C GLY A 66 4.18 -4.37 -14.60
N SER A 67 4.34 -3.08 -14.32
CA SER A 67 5.36 -2.22 -14.95
C SER A 67 6.78 -2.65 -14.63
N HIS A 68 7.02 -3.24 -13.45
CA HIS A 68 8.34 -3.72 -13.05
C HIS A 68 8.69 -5.11 -13.60
N ALA A 69 7.73 -5.87 -14.11
CA ALA A 69 7.95 -7.22 -14.65
C ALA A 69 8.83 -7.23 -15.92
N GLN A 70 8.99 -6.09 -16.57
CA GLN A 70 9.86 -5.94 -17.74
C GLN A 70 11.36 -6.10 -17.41
N TYR A 71 11.77 -5.75 -16.18
CA TYR A 71 13.17 -5.79 -15.75
C TYR A 71 13.60 -7.21 -15.41
N GLU A 72 14.78 -7.62 -15.92
CA GLU A 72 15.33 -8.95 -15.66
C GLU A 72 16.18 -8.99 -14.41
N SER A 73 16.93 -7.90 -14.17
CA SER A 73 17.80 -7.74 -13.03
C SER A 73 17.69 -6.33 -12.46
N LEU A 74 18.13 -6.16 -11.21
CA LEU A 74 18.15 -4.86 -10.54
C LEU A 74 19.02 -3.82 -11.30
N ASP A 75 20.02 -4.27 -12.06
CA ASP A 75 20.89 -3.39 -12.85
C ASP A 75 20.13 -2.75 -14.03
N ASP A 76 19.05 -3.37 -14.51
CA ASP A 76 18.19 -2.85 -15.57
C ASP A 76 17.16 -1.82 -15.05
N VAL A 77 17.00 -1.72 -13.72
CA VAL A 77 16.03 -0.83 -13.08
C VAL A 77 16.65 0.57 -12.93
N PRO A 78 15.94 1.64 -13.35
CA PRO A 78 16.34 3.01 -13.08
C PRO A 78 16.61 3.23 -11.59
N GLU A 79 17.65 3.99 -11.25
CA GLU A 79 18.11 4.12 -9.86
C GLU A 79 17.00 4.56 -8.90
N TYR A 80 16.13 5.48 -9.34
CA TYR A 80 15.02 5.99 -8.55
C TYR A 80 13.89 4.96 -8.30
N ASP A 81 13.86 3.86 -9.06
CA ASP A 81 12.82 2.82 -9.00
C ASP A 81 13.32 1.51 -8.33
N ARG A 82 14.60 1.47 -7.94
CA ARG A 82 15.22 0.24 -7.38
C ARG A 82 14.58 -0.19 -6.07
N ASP A 83 14.27 0.75 -5.19
CA ASP A 83 13.66 0.45 -3.90
C ASP A 83 12.24 -0.11 -4.08
N THR A 84 11.45 0.46 -4.98
CA THR A 84 10.14 -0.07 -5.37
C THR A 84 10.25 -1.48 -5.94
N HIS A 85 11.20 -1.72 -6.84
CA HIS A 85 11.43 -3.04 -7.42
C HIS A 85 11.81 -4.10 -6.37
N GLN A 86 12.67 -3.73 -5.42
CA GLN A 86 13.03 -4.60 -4.29
C GLN A 86 11.85 -4.88 -3.37
N PHE A 87 11.01 -3.87 -3.12
CA PHE A 87 9.79 -4.02 -2.33
C PHE A 87 8.80 -4.98 -2.99
N ILE A 88 8.58 -4.85 -4.30
CA ILE A 88 7.76 -5.78 -5.10
C ILE A 88 8.29 -7.21 -4.96
N ALA A 89 9.60 -7.41 -5.13
CA ALA A 89 10.22 -8.72 -5.00
C ALA A 89 10.05 -9.32 -3.59
N LEU A 90 10.15 -8.49 -2.55
CA LEU A 90 9.95 -8.88 -1.16
C LEU A 90 8.51 -9.37 -0.91
N VAL A 91 7.51 -8.59 -1.33
CA VAL A 91 6.10 -8.95 -1.16
C VAL A 91 5.78 -10.22 -1.95
N GLN A 92 6.26 -10.33 -3.19
CA GLN A 92 6.10 -11.53 -4.01
C GLN A 92 6.68 -12.77 -3.33
N GLN A 93 7.93 -12.70 -2.87
CA GLN A 93 8.61 -13.80 -2.18
C GLN A 93 7.80 -14.25 -0.96
N ARG A 94 7.40 -13.31 -0.09
CA ARG A 94 6.60 -13.59 1.11
C ARG A 94 5.25 -14.22 0.78
N PHE A 95 4.58 -13.72 -0.26
CA PHE A 95 3.31 -14.29 -0.70
C PHE A 95 3.49 -15.75 -1.15
N LEU A 96 4.48 -16.02 -2.00
CA LEU A 96 4.77 -17.36 -2.51
C LEU A 96 5.18 -18.33 -1.39
N ASP A 97 5.91 -17.84 -0.39
CA ASP A 97 6.35 -18.62 0.76
C ASP A 97 5.23 -18.86 1.79
N GLY A 98 4.05 -18.26 1.60
CA GLY A 98 2.90 -18.41 2.49
C GLY A 98 3.04 -17.67 3.82
N PHE A 99 3.77 -16.56 3.83
CA PHE A 99 4.04 -15.74 5.02
C PHE A 99 2.79 -15.04 5.58
N TYR A 100 1.86 -14.63 4.70
CA TYR A 100 0.68 -13.85 5.06
C TYR A 100 -0.48 -14.73 5.52
N ALA A 101 -1.22 -14.24 6.51
CA ALA A 101 -2.40 -14.89 7.07
C ALA A 101 -3.59 -14.87 6.09
N ASP A 102 -4.56 -15.74 6.34
CA ASP A 102 -5.85 -15.74 5.65
C ASP A 102 -6.93 -15.33 6.65
N HIS A 103 -7.50 -14.13 6.46
CA HIS A 103 -8.62 -13.61 7.24
C HIS A 103 -9.93 -13.63 6.43
N GLY A 104 -9.98 -14.39 5.34
CA GLY A 104 -11.18 -14.60 4.54
C GLY A 104 -11.53 -13.47 3.58
N ILE A 105 -10.60 -12.52 3.32
CA ILE A 105 -10.80 -11.47 2.33
C ILE A 105 -10.54 -12.03 0.93
N GLY A 106 -11.46 -11.77 -0.01
CA GLY A 106 -11.31 -12.13 -1.40
C GLY A 106 -10.74 -10.98 -2.23
N PHE A 107 -9.78 -11.26 -3.11
CA PHE A 107 -9.26 -10.28 -4.06
C PHE A 107 -8.93 -10.93 -5.40
N ASP A 108 -9.44 -10.36 -6.50
CA ASP A 108 -9.13 -10.77 -7.86
C ASP A 108 -8.39 -9.62 -8.58
N PRO A 109 -7.07 -9.74 -8.83
CA PRO A 109 -6.32 -8.67 -9.48
C PRO A 109 -6.79 -8.42 -10.93
N THR A 110 -7.50 -9.37 -11.55
CA THR A 110 -8.07 -9.22 -12.90
C THR A 110 -9.45 -8.57 -12.91
N ARG A 111 -10.00 -8.20 -11.75
CA ARG A 111 -11.28 -7.49 -11.60
C ARG A 111 -11.15 -6.26 -10.70
N TRP A 112 -9.95 -5.72 -10.66
CA TRP A 112 -9.57 -4.56 -9.86
C TRP A 112 -9.46 -3.33 -10.77
N ASP A 113 -10.03 -2.21 -10.35
CA ASP A 113 -10.02 -0.95 -11.11
C ASP A 113 -8.73 -0.13 -10.91
N GLY A 114 -7.88 -0.49 -9.94
CA GLY A 114 -6.54 0.07 -9.80
C GLY A 114 -5.49 -0.67 -10.62
N ALA A 115 -4.21 -0.39 -10.38
CA ALA A 115 -3.12 -1.03 -11.10
C ALA A 115 -3.18 -2.55 -10.96
N GLY A 116 -3.11 -3.26 -12.09
CA GLY A 116 -3.34 -4.69 -12.14
C GLY A 116 -2.92 -5.32 -13.46
N PRO A 117 -2.96 -6.66 -13.56
CA PRO A 117 -2.51 -7.40 -14.74
C PRO A 117 -3.24 -7.02 -16.04
N ASN A 118 -4.48 -6.52 -15.96
CA ASN A 118 -5.25 -6.15 -17.14
C ASN A 118 -4.71 -4.93 -17.90
N GLU A 119 -3.84 -4.14 -17.26
CA GLU A 119 -3.19 -2.99 -17.89
C GLU A 119 -1.98 -3.39 -18.74
N HIS A 120 -1.60 -4.67 -18.70
CA HIS A 120 -0.39 -5.20 -19.32
C HIS A 120 -0.68 -6.37 -20.27
N SER A 121 0.17 -6.52 -21.29
CA SER A 121 0.16 -7.68 -22.16
C SER A 121 0.75 -8.92 -21.48
N ALA A 122 0.44 -10.11 -22.01
CA ALA A 122 1.00 -11.36 -21.52
C ALA A 122 2.54 -11.42 -21.61
N ASP A 123 3.13 -10.78 -22.63
CA ASP A 123 4.58 -10.71 -22.83
C ASP A 123 5.25 -9.83 -21.76
N GLU A 124 4.61 -8.73 -21.36
CA GLU A 124 5.09 -7.86 -20.27
C GLU A 124 5.05 -8.58 -18.92
N LEU A 125 4.02 -9.40 -18.69
CA LEU A 125 3.82 -10.14 -17.45
C LEU A 125 4.54 -11.49 -17.40
N GLN A 126 5.34 -11.84 -18.42
CA GLN A 126 5.97 -13.17 -18.53
C GLN A 126 6.84 -13.56 -17.30
N ARG A 127 7.35 -12.57 -16.56
CA ARG A 127 8.18 -12.78 -15.36
C ARG A 127 7.38 -12.78 -14.06
N VAL A 128 6.09 -12.41 -14.09
CA VAL A 128 5.21 -12.47 -12.92
C VAL A 128 4.83 -13.93 -12.66
N PRO A 129 5.06 -14.46 -11.46
CA PRO A 129 4.66 -15.84 -11.12
C PRO A 129 3.14 -16.04 -11.31
N PRO A 130 2.69 -17.17 -11.88
CA PRO A 130 1.27 -17.40 -12.14
C PRO A 130 0.36 -17.25 -10.91
N GLN A 131 0.87 -17.56 -9.72
CA GLN A 131 0.15 -17.42 -8.45
C GLN A 131 -0.19 -15.97 -8.12
N MET A 132 0.60 -14.99 -8.60
CA MET A 132 0.31 -13.57 -8.41
C MET A 132 -0.78 -13.08 -9.39
N LEU A 133 -1.12 -13.86 -10.41
CA LEU A 133 -2.21 -13.57 -11.37
C LEU A 133 -3.53 -14.21 -10.95
N GLN A 134 -3.52 -15.07 -9.92
CA GLN A 134 -4.69 -15.80 -9.45
C GLN A 134 -5.42 -14.99 -8.38
N ALA A 135 -6.75 -15.05 -8.41
CA ALA A 135 -7.56 -14.53 -7.32
C ALA A 135 -7.25 -15.29 -6.02
N VAL A 136 -7.26 -14.54 -4.91
CA VAL A 136 -7.36 -15.11 -3.57
C VAL A 136 -8.84 -15.25 -3.25
N ASP A 137 -9.30 -16.48 -3.06
CA ASP A 137 -10.69 -16.75 -2.66
C ASP A 137 -10.92 -16.29 -1.22
N GLY A 138 -12.07 -15.69 -0.95
CA GLY A 138 -12.49 -15.28 0.38
C GLY A 138 -14.00 -15.04 0.44
N GLU A 139 -14.59 -15.15 1.63
CA GLU A 139 -16.02 -14.90 1.85
C GLU A 139 -16.34 -13.41 1.92
N HIS A 140 -15.35 -12.58 2.26
CA HIS A 140 -15.46 -11.14 2.42
C HIS A 140 -14.91 -10.43 1.19
N HIS A 141 -15.81 -9.95 0.33
CA HIS A 141 -15.44 -9.07 -0.78
C HIS A 141 -15.64 -7.62 -0.35
N ILE A 142 -14.55 -6.87 -0.33
CA ILE A 142 -14.52 -5.45 0.00
C ILE A 142 -14.41 -4.69 -1.32
N ASP A 143 -15.38 -3.82 -1.59
CA ASP A 143 -15.27 -2.84 -2.67
C ASP A 143 -14.74 -1.52 -2.08
N PRO A 144 -13.44 -1.21 -2.20
CA PRO A 144 -12.85 -0.01 -1.60
C PRO A 144 -13.30 1.28 -2.30
N PHE A 145 -14.03 1.19 -3.42
CA PHE A 145 -14.59 2.33 -4.15
C PHE A 145 -16.09 2.50 -3.94
N ASP A 146 -16.70 1.71 -3.04
CA ASP A 146 -18.07 1.93 -2.61
C ASP A 146 -18.19 3.34 -2.01
N GLU A 147 -19.12 4.15 -2.52
CA GLU A 147 -19.40 5.53 -2.08
C GLU A 147 -19.70 5.59 -0.57
N ALA A 148 -20.16 4.49 0.04
CA ALA A 148 -20.34 4.40 1.48
C ALA A 148 -19.05 4.66 2.28
N TYR A 149 -17.87 4.42 1.70
CA TYR A 149 -16.59 4.73 2.33
C TYR A 149 -16.15 6.18 2.16
N ASP A 150 -16.74 6.95 1.25
CA ASP A 150 -16.28 8.32 0.96
C ASP A 150 -16.65 9.32 2.05
N GLU A 151 -17.69 9.03 2.85
CA GLU A 151 -18.04 9.87 4.00
C GLU A 151 -17.18 9.56 5.23
N ASP A 152 -16.72 8.31 5.36
CA ASP A 152 -16.05 7.80 6.56
C ASP A 152 -14.52 7.70 6.43
N TYR A 153 -13.99 7.65 5.20
CA TYR A 153 -12.58 7.45 4.89
C TYR A 153 -12.05 8.39 3.81
N ASP A 154 -10.82 8.86 4.00
CA ASP A 154 -10.01 9.57 2.99
C ASP A 154 -8.64 8.88 2.89
N ASP A 155 -8.18 8.61 1.67
CA ASP A 155 -7.00 7.76 1.37
C ASP A 155 -6.97 6.41 2.14
N GLY A 156 -8.15 5.84 2.43
CA GLY A 156 -8.29 4.59 3.16
C GLY A 156 -8.02 4.70 4.67
N LEU A 157 -7.95 5.93 5.19
CA LEU A 157 -7.85 6.23 6.61
C LEU A 157 -9.18 6.79 7.13
N PRO A 158 -9.61 6.45 8.35
CA PRO A 158 -10.82 7.03 8.92
C PRO A 158 -10.72 8.56 9.03
N MET A 159 -11.81 9.27 8.77
CA MET A 159 -11.81 10.75 8.77
C MET A 159 -11.28 11.38 10.06
N ALA A 160 -11.60 10.80 11.23
CA ALA A 160 -11.09 11.29 12.51
C ALA A 160 -9.55 11.23 12.64
N LEU A 161 -8.89 10.32 11.93
CA LEU A 161 -7.43 10.26 11.86
C LEU A 161 -6.89 11.25 10.82
N VAL A 162 -7.57 11.38 9.69
CA VAL A 162 -7.24 12.34 8.63
C VAL A 162 -7.27 13.77 9.17
N GLU A 163 -8.26 14.13 9.97
CA GLU A 163 -8.34 15.43 10.67
C GLU A 163 -7.10 15.67 11.56
N GLN A 164 -6.67 14.67 12.33
CA GLN A 164 -5.46 14.78 13.16
C GLN A 164 -4.19 14.96 12.32
N LEU A 165 -4.12 14.30 11.15
CA LEU A 165 -3.00 14.44 10.22
C LEU A 165 -2.98 15.84 9.58
N TYR A 166 -4.13 16.40 9.23
CA TYR A 166 -4.23 17.77 8.72
C TYR A 166 -3.86 18.81 9.78
N GLU A 167 -4.34 18.68 11.02
CA GLU A 167 -3.92 19.56 12.12
C GLU A 167 -2.40 19.50 12.34
N LEU A 168 -1.81 18.30 12.22
CA LEU A 168 -0.37 18.12 12.34
C LEU A 168 0.39 18.81 11.19
N ALA A 169 -0.11 18.69 9.96
CA ALA A 169 0.45 19.34 8.77
C ALA A 169 0.39 20.86 8.88
N ASP A 170 -0.72 21.44 9.35
CA ASP A 170 -0.86 22.89 9.58
C ASP A 170 0.21 23.41 10.56
N VAL A 171 0.48 22.66 11.63
CA VAL A 171 1.53 23.01 12.61
C VAL A 171 2.95 22.92 12.01
N HIS A 172 3.16 22.03 11.06
CA HIS A 172 4.41 21.92 10.33
C HIS A 172 4.58 23.07 9.33
N ILE A 173 3.59 23.32 8.47
CA ILE A 173 3.56 24.41 7.49
C ILE A 173 3.81 25.77 8.17
N ALA A 174 3.12 26.06 9.27
CA ALA A 174 3.33 27.31 10.02
C ALA A 174 4.76 27.47 10.56
N TRP A 175 5.46 26.35 10.81
CA TRP A 175 6.86 26.38 11.21
C TRP A 175 7.79 26.59 10.02
N GLU A 176 7.53 25.97 8.87
CA GLU A 176 8.31 26.22 7.65
C GLU A 176 8.22 27.70 7.23
N GLU A 177 7.01 28.27 7.24
CA GLU A 177 6.78 29.68 6.94
C GLU A 177 7.52 30.61 7.90
N ALA A 178 7.61 30.23 9.18
CA ALA A 178 8.37 30.97 10.18
C ALA A 178 9.90 30.74 10.09
N ASN A 179 10.36 29.69 9.40
CA ASN A 179 11.75 29.28 9.30
C ASN A 179 12.18 28.95 7.86
N PRO A 180 12.11 29.90 6.90
CA PRO A 180 12.29 29.63 5.47
C PRO A 180 13.74 29.28 5.03
N GLN A 181 14.68 29.20 5.97
CA GLN A 181 16.07 28.79 5.72
C GLN A 181 16.50 27.59 6.58
N ALA A 182 15.57 26.99 7.32
CA ALA A 182 15.82 25.80 8.13
C ALA A 182 15.84 24.52 7.28
#